data_AF-A0A937DUD8-F1
#
_entry.id   AF-A0A937DUD8-F1
#
_cell.length_a   1.000
_cell.length_b   1.000
_cell.length_c   1.000
_cell.angle_alpha   90.00
_cell.angle_beta   90.00
_cell.angle_gamma   90.00
#
_symmetry.space_group_name_H-M   'P 1'
#
loop_
_entity.id
_entity.type
_entity.pdbx_description
1 polymer ?
#
loop_
_entity_poly.entity_id
_entity_poly.type
_entity_poly.pdbx_seq_one_letter_code
_entity_poly.pdbx_strand_id
1 'polypeptide(L)'
;MISVRPPWGDVRRVALRAVFDRQAMNRHTATIGRRAALGLPLATIADAALAHHGFEGRYDISRPIYLDGLVRSASFRPPHPTLSLDIRADLRKPESLLDGEEFAKDLVVREEDRGRTLDVEFPPVRLFFDMAGRLAVGDRIAVVAYGNCSPPNQLRGQWVGLADGTTFVRKGRMQSEVQG
;
A
#
# COMPACT_ATOMS: atom_id res chain seq x y z
N MET A 1 34.74 -9.37 -5.19
CA MET A 1 33.66 -8.37 -5.03
C MET A 1 32.49 -8.86 -5.87
N ILE A 2 31.48 -9.48 -5.27
CA ILE A 2 30.36 -10.12 -5.99
C ILE A 2 29.31 -9.05 -6.25
N SER A 3 29.10 -8.71 -7.52
CA SER A 3 28.04 -7.79 -7.96
C SER A 3 26.72 -8.55 -8.00
N VAL A 4 25.88 -8.37 -6.97
CA VAL A 4 24.53 -8.91 -6.95
C VAL A 4 23.67 -7.99 -7.82
N ARG A 5 23.31 -8.45 -9.02
CA ARG A 5 22.39 -7.72 -9.88
C ARG A 5 20.98 -7.77 -9.28
N PRO A 6 20.22 -6.67 -9.29
CA PRO A 6 18.81 -6.72 -8.94
C PRO A 6 18.09 -7.74 -9.85
N PRO A 7 17.03 -8.43 -9.39
CA PRO A 7 16.30 -9.43 -10.17
C PRO A 7 15.51 -8.85 -11.37
N TRP A 8 15.69 -7.56 -11.67
CA TRP A 8 14.95 -6.81 -12.67
C TRP A 8 15.78 -6.71 -13.97
N GLY A 9 15.33 -7.37 -15.04
CA GLY A 9 15.81 -7.09 -16.40
C GLY A 9 15.58 -5.62 -16.77
N ASP A 10 16.42 -5.08 -17.65
CA ASP A 10 16.51 -3.67 -18.03
C ASP A 10 15.16 -3.11 -18.53
N VAL A 11 14.38 -2.46 -17.64
CA VAL A 11 13.09 -1.84 -18.01
C VAL A 11 13.30 -0.33 -18.14
N ARG A 12 13.23 0.14 -19.39
CA ARG A 12 13.25 1.56 -19.73
C ARG A 12 12.08 2.29 -19.06
N ARG A 13 12.39 3.33 -18.30
CA ARG A 13 11.42 4.27 -17.71
C ARG A 13 10.57 4.93 -18.81
N VAL A 14 9.28 4.63 -18.86
CA VAL A 14 8.30 5.44 -19.58
C VAL A 14 7.78 6.49 -18.60
N ALA A 15 8.36 7.69 -18.64
CA ALA A 15 7.90 8.81 -17.84
C ALA A 15 6.56 9.34 -18.38
N LEU A 16 5.45 8.94 -17.78
CA LEU A 16 4.17 9.61 -17.95
C LEU A 16 4.05 10.71 -16.90
N ARG A 17 4.04 11.97 -17.35
CA ARG A 17 3.74 13.14 -16.52
C ARG A 17 2.32 13.01 -15.96
N ALA A 18 2.20 12.74 -14.66
CA ALA A 18 0.95 12.93 -13.95
C ALA A 18 0.69 14.43 -13.76
N VAL A 19 -0.47 14.88 -14.23
CA VAL A 19 -1.01 16.23 -14.01
C VAL A 19 -1.41 16.34 -12.55
N PHE A 20 -0.79 17.27 -11.82
CA PHE A 20 -1.24 17.69 -10.50
C PHE A 20 -2.54 18.48 -10.66
N ASP A 21 -3.66 17.95 -10.19
CA ASP A 21 -4.92 18.70 -10.13
C ASP A 21 -4.85 19.72 -8.98
N ARG A 22 -4.82 21.00 -9.37
CA ARG A 22 -4.75 22.16 -8.49
C ARG A 22 -6.15 22.73 -8.43
N GLN A 23 -6.98 22.26 -7.50
CA GLN A 23 -8.31 22.84 -7.28
C GLN A 23 -8.19 24.27 -6.75
N ALA A 24 -8.47 25.22 -7.64
CA ALA A 24 -8.67 26.63 -7.32
C ALA A 24 -9.96 26.82 -6.53
N MET A 25 -9.84 27.36 -5.32
CA MET A 25 -10.96 27.83 -4.49
C MET A 25 -11.68 29.01 -5.18
N ASN A 26 -12.84 28.75 -5.79
CA ASN A 26 -13.78 29.81 -6.16
C ASN A 26 -14.51 30.32 -4.92
N ARG A 27 -14.28 31.59 -4.58
CA ARG A 27 -15.05 32.34 -3.59
C ARG A 27 -16.35 32.80 -4.25
N HIS A 28 -17.48 32.17 -3.89
CA HIS A 28 -18.80 32.71 -4.19
C HIS A 28 -19.34 33.48 -2.98
N THR A 29 -19.66 34.74 -3.24
CA THR A 29 -20.31 35.70 -2.37
C THR A 29 -21.68 35.20 -1.91
N ALA A 30 -21.92 35.25 -0.59
CA ALA A 30 -23.19 34.89 0.03
C ALA A 30 -24.18 36.06 -0.01
N THR A 31 -25.41 35.80 -0.45
CA THR A 31 -26.57 36.69 -0.25
C THR A 31 -27.55 35.97 0.67
N ILE A 32 -27.84 36.58 1.82
CA ILE A 32 -28.69 36.04 2.89
C ILE A 32 -30.16 36.27 2.52
N GLY A 33 -30.94 35.20 2.41
CA GLY A 33 -32.40 35.22 2.34
C GLY A 33 -33.01 34.33 3.44
N ARG A 34 -33.57 34.96 4.47
CA ARG A 34 -34.34 34.31 5.55
C ARG A 34 -35.70 33.84 5.03
N ARG A 35 -36.01 32.54 5.13
CA ARG A 35 -37.38 32.02 5.36
C ARG A 35 -37.32 30.76 6.22
N ALA A 36 -38.11 30.78 7.30
CA ALA A 36 -38.30 29.67 8.22
C ALA A 36 -39.39 28.71 7.74
N ALA A 37 -39.17 27.41 7.90
CA ALA A 37 -40.22 26.40 8.02
C ALA A 37 -39.66 25.16 8.71
N LEU A 38 -40.40 24.68 9.72
CA LEU A 38 -40.16 23.46 10.48
C LEU A 38 -40.22 22.21 9.58
N GLY A 39 -39.37 21.25 9.90
CA GLY A 39 -39.43 19.87 9.38
C GLY A 39 -38.11 19.19 9.71
N LEU A 40 -38.07 18.46 10.82
CA LEU A 40 -36.92 17.65 11.26
C LEU A 40 -36.80 16.41 10.35
N PRO A 41 -35.72 16.19 9.58
CA PRO A 41 -35.32 14.86 9.20
C PRO A 41 -34.29 14.37 10.21
N LEU A 42 -34.75 13.69 11.27
CA LEU A 42 -33.88 12.78 12.02
C LEU A 42 -33.89 11.44 11.28
N ALA A 43 -32.95 11.26 10.36
CA ALA A 43 -32.65 9.95 9.76
C ALA A 43 -31.14 9.86 9.50
N THR A 44 -30.45 9.48 10.57
CA THR A 44 -29.24 8.64 10.62
C THR A 44 -28.25 8.73 9.46
N ILE A 45 -27.28 9.65 9.54
CA ILE A 45 -25.98 9.49 8.88
C ILE A 45 -25.06 8.80 9.91
N ALA A 46 -25.25 7.49 10.11
CA ALA A 46 -24.40 6.71 11.04
C ALA A 46 -23.42 5.78 10.30
N ASP A 47 -23.29 5.88 8.97
CA ASP A 47 -22.42 4.98 8.19
C ASP A 47 -20.98 5.48 8.00
N ALA A 48 -20.63 6.67 8.50
CA ALA A 48 -19.30 7.25 8.28
C ALA A 48 -18.21 6.80 9.28
N ALA A 49 -18.54 5.95 10.26
CA ALA A 49 -17.62 5.57 11.33
C ALA A 49 -17.19 4.10 11.34
N LEU A 50 -17.51 3.32 10.29
CA LEU A 50 -17.11 1.92 10.16
C LEU A 50 -15.96 1.71 9.15
N ALA A 51 -15.11 2.72 8.97
CA ALA A 51 -14.04 2.71 7.96
C ALA A 51 -12.63 3.10 8.47
N HIS A 52 -12.43 3.37 9.77
CA HIS A 52 -11.13 3.89 10.27
C HIS A 52 -10.50 3.10 11.41
N HIS A 53 -10.98 1.90 11.70
CA HIS A 53 -10.31 0.97 12.60
C HIS A 53 -9.82 -0.21 11.76
N GLY A 54 -8.52 -0.29 11.49
CA GLY A 54 -7.92 -1.50 10.94
C GLY A 54 -8.36 -2.69 11.79
N PHE A 55 -9.27 -3.49 11.24
CA PHE A 55 -9.89 -4.63 11.91
C PHE A 55 -8.81 -5.61 12.38
N GLU A 56 -9.02 -6.18 13.58
CA GLU A 56 -8.22 -7.20 14.26
C GLU A 56 -6.83 -7.41 13.63
N GLY A 57 -5.80 -6.79 14.20
CA GLY A 57 -4.42 -6.79 13.68
C GLY A 57 -3.73 -8.16 13.66
N ARG A 58 -4.47 -9.26 13.57
CA ARG A 58 -3.99 -10.63 13.45
C ARG A 58 -3.52 -10.88 12.03
N TYR A 59 -2.22 -10.82 11.85
CA TYR A 59 -1.57 -11.11 10.56
C TYR A 59 -0.87 -12.47 10.63
N ASP A 60 -1.06 -13.27 9.58
CA ASP A 60 -0.36 -14.55 9.43
C ASP A 60 1.10 -14.31 9.02
N ILE A 61 1.98 -14.28 10.02
CA ILE A 61 3.41 -14.08 9.80
C ILE A 61 4.13 -15.32 9.27
N SER A 62 3.47 -16.49 9.31
CA SER A 62 4.07 -17.75 8.85
C SER A 62 4.11 -17.84 7.32
N ARG A 63 3.37 -16.97 6.62
CA ARG A 63 3.23 -16.95 5.16
C ARG A 63 3.45 -15.55 4.59
N PRO A 64 4.67 -15.00 4.62
CA PRO A 64 4.99 -13.73 3.95
C PRO A 64 4.66 -13.82 2.46
N ILE A 65 3.84 -12.90 1.96
CA ILE A 65 3.38 -12.85 0.57
C ILE A 65 4.28 -11.91 -0.22
N TYR A 66 4.87 -12.41 -1.31
CA TYR A 66 5.61 -11.62 -2.27
C TYR A 66 4.70 -11.04 -3.35
N LEU A 67 4.87 -9.75 -3.61
CA LEU A 67 4.20 -8.99 -4.66
C LEU A 67 5.26 -8.27 -5.50
N ASP A 68 5.03 -8.18 -6.80
CA ASP A 68 5.83 -7.38 -7.74
C ASP A 68 4.89 -6.82 -8.81
N GLY A 69 4.88 -5.50 -8.93
CA GLY A 69 3.87 -4.80 -9.70
C GLY A 69 4.18 -3.32 -9.91
N LEU A 70 3.28 -2.67 -10.63
CA LEU A 70 3.33 -1.23 -10.89
C LEU A 70 2.50 -0.48 -9.86
N VAL A 71 3.02 0.63 -9.37
CA VAL A 71 2.27 1.53 -8.48
C VAL A 71 1.14 2.18 -9.28
N ARG A 72 -0.10 1.84 -8.94
CA ARG A 72 -1.31 2.45 -9.50
C ARG A 72 -1.69 3.73 -8.77
N SER A 73 -1.60 3.71 -7.44
CA SER A 73 -1.82 4.87 -6.59
C SER A 73 -0.99 4.77 -5.31
N ALA A 74 -0.73 5.92 -4.69
CA ALA A 74 0.02 5.99 -3.44
C ALA A 74 -0.53 7.12 -2.56
N SER A 75 -0.66 6.85 -1.26
CA SER A 75 -0.99 7.85 -0.23
C SER A 75 -0.01 7.70 0.92
N PHE A 76 0.66 8.79 1.28
CA PHE A 76 1.60 8.84 2.41
C PHE A 76 1.09 9.78 3.51
N ARG A 77 -0.22 9.74 3.76
CA ARG A 77 -0.88 10.58 4.77
C ARG A 77 -1.24 9.73 5.99
N PRO A 78 -1.29 10.31 7.20
CA PRO A 78 -1.82 9.61 8.36
C PRO A 78 -3.27 9.10 8.11
N PRO A 79 -3.69 7.99 8.74
CA PRO A 79 -2.96 7.23 9.76
C PRO A 79 -1.89 6.27 9.19
N HIS A 80 -2.05 5.79 7.96
CA HIS A 80 -1.17 4.79 7.35
C HIS A 80 -0.79 5.16 5.92
N PRO A 81 0.47 4.93 5.49
CA PRO A 81 0.78 4.90 4.08
C PRO A 81 0.07 3.73 3.40
N THR A 82 -0.45 3.95 2.20
CA THR A 82 -1.10 2.92 1.38
C THR A 82 -0.60 2.98 -0.06
N LEU A 83 -0.50 1.81 -0.69
CA LEU A 83 -0.21 1.67 -2.11
C LEU A 83 -1.27 0.77 -2.74
N SER A 84 -1.69 1.11 -3.96
CA SER A 84 -2.43 0.21 -4.83
C SER A 84 -1.49 -0.26 -5.94
N LEU A 85 -1.36 -1.57 -6.15
CA LEU A 85 -0.38 -2.17 -7.03
C LEU A 85 -1.05 -3.04 -8.09
N ASP A 86 -0.73 -2.79 -9.35
CA ASP A 86 -1.07 -3.69 -10.47
C ASP A 86 -0.04 -4.83 -10.49
N ILE A 87 -0.42 -5.99 -9.96
CA ILE A 87 0.45 -7.16 -9.82
C ILE A 87 0.68 -7.83 -11.17
N ARG A 88 1.93 -8.24 -11.41
CA ARG A 88 2.29 -8.94 -12.63
C ARG A 88 1.51 -10.24 -12.81
N ALA A 89 1.04 -10.48 -14.03
CA ALA A 89 0.42 -11.74 -14.41
C ALA A 89 1.42 -12.92 -14.37
N ASP A 90 2.70 -12.64 -14.57
CA ASP A 90 3.79 -13.62 -14.54
C ASP A 90 4.60 -13.54 -13.22
N LEU A 91 3.94 -13.20 -12.10
CA LEU A 91 4.58 -13.07 -10.79
C LEU A 91 5.32 -14.36 -10.39
N ARG A 92 6.63 -14.23 -10.12
CA ARG A 92 7.49 -15.32 -9.65
C ARG A 92 8.13 -14.95 -8.31
N LYS A 93 8.35 -15.98 -7.49
CA LYS A 93 9.12 -15.84 -6.24
C LYS A 93 10.57 -15.44 -6.60
N PRO A 94 11.13 -14.42 -5.94
CA PRO A 94 12.52 -14.04 -6.17
C PRO A 94 13.48 -15.05 -5.51
N GLU A 95 14.69 -15.17 -6.05
CA GLU A 95 15.75 -16.00 -5.45
C GLU A 95 16.27 -15.40 -4.14
N SER A 96 16.30 -14.07 -4.04
CA SER A 96 16.73 -13.34 -2.85
C SER A 96 16.01 -12.00 -2.71
N LEU A 97 15.97 -11.50 -1.48
CA LEU A 97 15.48 -10.17 -1.13
C LEU A 97 16.62 -9.40 -0.48
N LEU A 98 16.98 -8.24 -1.03
CA LEU A 98 17.99 -7.38 -0.43
C LEU A 98 17.48 -6.86 0.93
N ASP A 99 18.26 -7.04 1.98
CA ASP A 99 17.92 -6.68 3.38
C ASP A 99 16.62 -7.33 3.92
N GLY A 100 16.10 -8.33 3.23
CA GLY A 100 14.82 -9.00 3.50
C GLY A 100 14.96 -10.51 3.68
N GLU A 101 16.16 -10.98 4.03
CA GLU A 101 16.49 -12.40 4.12
C GLU A 101 15.59 -13.15 5.13
N GLU A 102 15.13 -12.45 6.16
CA GLU A 102 14.19 -12.96 7.17
C GLU A 102 12.84 -13.39 6.58
N PHE A 103 12.40 -12.78 5.47
CA PHE A 103 11.15 -13.15 4.79
C PHE A 103 11.36 -14.26 3.75
N ALA A 104 12.56 -14.32 3.14
CA ALA A 104 12.81 -15.10 1.93
C ALA A 104 12.56 -16.61 2.11
N LYS A 105 12.80 -17.14 3.32
CA LYS A 105 12.66 -18.56 3.64
C LYS A 105 11.24 -19.08 3.40
N ASP A 106 10.26 -18.38 3.95
CA ASP A 106 8.85 -18.82 3.95
C ASP A 106 7.99 -18.01 2.95
N LEU A 107 8.64 -17.22 2.11
CA LEU A 107 8.01 -16.36 1.12
C LEU A 107 7.13 -17.14 0.14
N VAL A 108 5.87 -16.74 -0.01
CA VAL A 108 4.89 -17.34 -0.92
C VAL A 108 4.51 -16.37 -2.03
N VAL A 109 4.15 -16.92 -3.19
CA VAL A 109 3.43 -16.21 -4.26
C VAL A 109 2.04 -16.82 -4.33
N ARG A 110 1.01 -15.98 -4.23
CA ARG A 110 -0.39 -16.40 -4.34
C ARG A 110 -0.80 -16.36 -5.80
N GLU A 111 -1.34 -17.46 -6.31
CA GLU A 111 -1.78 -17.55 -7.72
C GLU A 111 -2.95 -16.61 -7.98
N GLU A 112 -3.83 -16.45 -6.99
CA GLU A 112 -4.99 -15.57 -7.02
C GLU A 112 -4.66 -14.07 -7.05
N ASP A 113 -3.40 -13.68 -6.82
CA ASP A 113 -2.94 -12.28 -6.87
C ASP A 113 -2.45 -11.86 -8.26
N ARG A 114 -2.12 -12.83 -9.13
CA ARG A 114 -1.53 -12.56 -10.45
C ARG A 114 -2.46 -11.75 -11.34
N GLY A 115 -1.95 -10.66 -11.90
CA GLY A 115 -2.71 -9.81 -12.82
C GLY A 115 -3.80 -8.96 -12.16
N ARG A 116 -3.85 -8.91 -10.82
CA ARG A 116 -4.85 -8.14 -10.08
C ARG A 116 -4.28 -6.82 -9.56
N THR A 117 -5.17 -5.88 -9.30
CA THR A 117 -4.84 -4.70 -8.50
C THR A 117 -5.08 -5.01 -7.02
N LEU A 118 -4.05 -4.84 -6.19
CA LEU A 118 -4.11 -5.09 -4.75
C LEU A 118 -3.73 -3.85 -3.96
N ASP A 119 -4.44 -3.62 -2.86
CA ASP A 119 -4.10 -2.56 -1.91
C ASP A 119 -3.22 -3.13 -0.79
N VAL A 120 -2.14 -2.41 -0.49
CA VAL A 120 -1.20 -2.72 0.60
C VAL A 120 -1.16 -1.53 1.55
N GLU A 121 -1.46 -1.78 2.82
CA GLU A 121 -1.30 -0.82 3.90
C GLU A 121 0.05 -1.03 4.57
N PHE A 122 0.71 0.07 4.96
CA PHE A 122 1.96 0.03 5.69
C PHE A 122 1.78 0.45 7.16
N PRO A 123 2.58 -0.11 8.08
CA PRO A 123 2.65 0.37 9.46
C PRO A 123 2.90 1.88 9.54
N PRO A 124 2.36 2.56 10.57
CA PRO A 124 2.41 4.01 10.70
C PRO A 124 3.76 4.46 11.27
N VAL A 125 4.85 3.97 10.69
CA VAL A 125 6.23 4.25 11.12
C VAL A 125 6.91 5.15 10.09
N ARG A 126 7.78 6.05 10.57
CA ARG A 126 8.43 7.08 9.73
C ARG A 126 9.05 6.51 8.45
N LEU A 127 9.67 5.33 8.55
CA LEU A 127 10.26 4.57 7.45
C LEU A 127 9.37 4.52 6.20
N PHE A 128 8.09 4.17 6.34
CA PHE A 128 7.20 4.01 5.17
C PHE A 128 6.62 5.34 4.68
N PHE A 129 6.56 6.37 5.52
CA PHE A 129 6.23 7.72 5.07
C PHE A 129 7.35 8.33 4.21
N ASP A 130 8.61 7.94 4.43
CA ASP A 130 9.76 8.42 3.66
C ASP A 130 9.79 7.93 2.20
N MET A 131 8.95 6.95 1.85
CA MET A 131 8.76 6.51 0.46
C MET A 131 8.14 7.60 -0.43
N ALA A 132 7.45 8.60 0.15
CA ALA A 132 6.75 9.65 -0.60
C ALA A 132 7.64 10.44 -1.59
N GLY A 133 8.93 10.57 -1.29
CA GLY A 133 9.90 11.27 -2.15
C GLY A 133 10.66 10.35 -3.11
N ARG A 134 10.40 9.05 -3.09
CA ARG A 134 11.19 8.01 -3.78
C ARG A 134 10.36 7.11 -4.68
N LEU A 135 9.04 7.24 -4.64
CA LEU A 135 8.11 6.39 -5.35
C LEU A 135 7.06 7.26 -6.06
N ALA A 136 6.81 6.94 -7.32
CA ALA A 136 5.83 7.58 -8.17
C ALA A 136 4.83 6.55 -8.74
N VAL A 137 3.67 7.04 -9.18
CA VAL A 137 2.75 6.23 -9.98
C VAL A 137 3.44 5.77 -11.27
N GLY A 138 3.29 4.50 -11.59
CA GLY A 138 3.96 3.83 -12.71
C GLY A 138 5.31 3.24 -12.36
N ASP A 139 5.87 3.52 -11.18
CA ASP A 139 7.09 2.85 -10.73
C ASP A 139 6.80 1.37 -10.50
N ARG A 140 7.80 0.56 -10.82
CA ARG A 140 7.78 -0.87 -10.50
C ARG A 140 8.46 -1.10 -9.16
N ILE A 141 7.78 -1.81 -8.28
CA ILE A 141 8.30 -2.14 -6.95
C ILE A 141 8.02 -3.60 -6.62
N ALA A 142 8.79 -4.13 -5.68
CA ALA A 142 8.45 -5.36 -4.99
C ALA A 142 8.05 -5.07 -3.55
N VAL A 143 7.15 -5.89 -3.02
CA VAL A 143 6.64 -5.78 -1.65
C VAL A 143 6.58 -7.18 -1.03
N VAL A 144 6.96 -7.27 0.24
CA VAL A 144 6.54 -8.40 1.10
C VAL A 144 5.48 -7.89 2.06
N ALA A 145 4.35 -8.58 2.11
CA ALA A 145 3.24 -8.28 2.99
C ALA A 145 2.76 -9.51 3.75
N TYR A 146 2.07 -9.30 4.86
CA TYR A 146 1.29 -10.35 5.51
C TYR A 146 -0.20 -10.12 5.29
N GLY A 147 -0.95 -11.21 5.13
CA GLY A 147 -2.41 -11.16 5.05
C GLY A 147 -3.02 -11.11 6.44
N ASN A 148 -4.04 -10.28 6.62
CA ASN A 148 -4.91 -10.35 7.79
C ASN A 148 -5.64 -11.70 7.78
N CYS A 149 -5.75 -12.36 8.94
CA CYS A 149 -6.46 -13.63 9.09
C CYS A 149 -7.98 -13.50 9.02
N SER A 150 -8.51 -12.29 9.21
CA SER A 150 -9.93 -11.97 9.17
C SER A 150 -10.30 -11.25 7.87
N PRO A 151 -11.48 -11.52 7.28
CA PRO A 151 -12.00 -10.74 6.17
C PRO A 151 -11.98 -9.23 6.47
N PRO A 152 -11.56 -8.38 5.52
CA PRO A 152 -11.36 -8.68 4.11
C PRO A 152 -9.95 -9.18 3.73
N ASN A 153 -9.15 -9.69 4.68
CA ASN A 153 -7.78 -10.19 4.47
C ASN A 153 -6.81 -9.12 3.92
N GLN A 154 -6.88 -7.92 4.52
CA GLN A 154 -6.03 -6.78 4.17
C GLN A 154 -4.54 -7.14 4.19
N LEU A 155 -3.77 -6.57 3.26
CA LEU A 155 -2.33 -6.79 3.18
C LEU A 155 -1.56 -5.72 3.96
N ARG A 156 -0.61 -6.18 4.78
CA ARG A 156 0.25 -5.32 5.59
C ARG A 156 1.71 -5.43 5.16
N GLY A 157 2.22 -4.42 4.47
CA GLY A 157 3.57 -4.38 3.95
C GLY A 157 4.64 -4.27 5.04
N GLN A 158 5.72 -5.06 4.92
CA GLN A 158 6.89 -5.06 5.82
C GLN A 158 8.19 -4.77 5.12
N TRP A 159 8.26 -5.08 3.84
CA TRP A 159 9.45 -4.88 3.03
C TRP A 159 9.02 -4.28 1.70
N VAL A 160 9.76 -3.29 1.21
CA VAL A 160 9.60 -2.71 -0.12
C VAL A 160 10.97 -2.63 -0.77
N GLY A 161 11.08 -3.14 -2.00
CA GLY A 161 12.25 -2.98 -2.85
C GLY A 161 11.92 -2.12 -4.06
N LEU A 162 12.72 -1.07 -4.28
CA LEU A 162 12.60 -0.19 -5.44
C LEU A 162 13.54 -0.64 -6.58
N ALA A 163 13.27 -0.15 -7.79
CA ALA A 163 14.06 -0.46 -8.98
C ALA A 163 15.52 0.03 -8.91
N ASP A 164 15.80 1.06 -8.11
CA ASP A 164 17.15 1.60 -7.89
C ASP A 164 17.96 0.82 -6.84
N GLY A 165 17.38 -0.25 -6.27
CA GLY A 165 17.99 -1.06 -5.22
C GLY A 165 17.75 -0.54 -3.81
N THR A 166 17.05 0.58 -3.63
CA THR A 166 16.63 1.04 -2.30
C THR A 166 15.66 0.04 -1.67
N THR A 167 15.86 -0.29 -0.40
CA THR A 167 14.99 -1.15 0.41
C THR A 167 14.42 -0.38 1.59
N PHE A 168 13.15 -0.66 1.92
CA PHE A 168 12.49 -0.21 3.16
C PHE A 168 12.04 -1.44 3.91
N VAL A 169 12.65 -1.70 5.06
CA VAL A 169 12.41 -2.93 5.82
C VAL A 169 12.03 -2.60 7.25
N ARG A 170 10.84 -3.00 7.65
CA ARG A 170 10.44 -3.00 9.06
C ARG A 170 10.89 -4.31 9.68
N LYS A 171 12.02 -4.25 10.39
CA LYS A 171 12.53 -5.37 11.19
C LYS A 171 11.76 -5.48 12.50
N GLY A 172 11.51 -6.70 12.94
CA GLY A 172 10.91 -7.01 14.24
C GLY A 172 9.39 -7.17 14.24
N ARG A 173 8.83 -7.49 15.43
CA ARG A 173 7.46 -8.01 15.56
C ARG A 173 6.37 -7.03 15.13
N MET A 174 5.36 -7.53 14.45
CA MET A 174 4.08 -6.85 14.29
C MET A 174 3.31 -6.79 15.61
N GLN A 175 2.50 -5.75 15.78
CA GLN A 175 1.50 -5.75 16.85
C GLN A 175 0.41 -6.73 16.43
N SER A 176 0.27 -7.84 17.17
CA SER A 176 -0.70 -8.93 16.96
C SER A 176 -0.35 -9.98 15.89
N GLU A 177 0.84 -10.57 15.96
CA GLU A 177 1.21 -11.74 15.14
C GLU A 177 0.46 -13.00 15.57
N VAL A 178 -0.07 -13.75 14.62
CA VAL A 178 -0.57 -15.10 14.87
C VAL A 178 0.01 -16.06 13.84
N GLN A 179 0.23 -17.31 14.26
CA GLN A 179 0.36 -18.41 13.31
C GLN A 179 -1.05 -18.75 12.88
N GLY A 180 -1.37 -18.45 11.62
CA GLY A 180 -2.67 -18.72 11.01
C GLY A 180 -2.88 -20.20 10.74
#